data_AF-A0A7G2K085-F1
#
_entry.id   AF-A0A7G2K085-F1
#
_cell.length_a   1.000
_cell.length_b   1.000
_cell.length_c   1.000
_cell.angle_alpha   90.00
_cell.angle_beta   90.00
_cell.angle_gamma   90.00
#
_symmetry.space_group_name_H-M   'P 1'
#
loop_
_entity.id
_entity.type
_entity.pdbx_description
1 polymer ?
#
loop_
_entity_poly.entity_id
_entity_poly.type
_entity_poly.pdbx_seq_one_letter_code
_entity_poly.pdbx_strand_id
1 'polypeptide(L)'
;MTTQLDSLRNMTVVVADTGDIDAIKKYQPQDATTNPSLILSASALPQYAPLIDEAVAYAKAQSNDKAQQLIDAEDKLAVNIGLEILKIVPGRISTEVDARLSYDTQATVEKARKLI
;
A
#
# COMPACT_ATOMS: atom_id res chain seq x y z
N MET A 1 24.50 -20.75 -8.69
CA MET A 1 24.70 -20.94 -7.24
C MET A 1 23.40 -20.58 -6.55
N THR A 2 22.95 -21.38 -5.60
CA THR A 2 21.78 -21.07 -4.77
C THR A 2 22.12 -19.91 -3.83
N THR A 3 21.31 -18.86 -3.83
CA THR A 3 21.47 -17.75 -2.86
C THR A 3 20.88 -18.12 -1.50
N GLN A 4 21.22 -17.37 -0.45
CA GLN A 4 20.58 -17.55 0.86
C GLN A 4 19.05 -17.37 0.79
N LEU A 5 18.59 -16.45 -0.08
CA LEU A 5 17.17 -16.21 -0.31
C LEU A 5 16.49 -17.43 -0.98
N ASP A 6 17.16 -18.06 -1.94
CA ASP A 6 16.64 -19.27 -2.59
C ASP A 6 16.52 -20.44 -1.61
N SER A 7 17.50 -20.58 -0.70
CA SER A 7 17.41 -21.58 0.39
C SER A 7 16.25 -21.27 1.34
N LEU A 8 16.04 -20.00 1.70
CA LEU A 8 14.95 -19.59 2.59
C LEU A 8 13.56 -19.89 1.99
N ARG A 9 13.38 -19.69 0.68
CA ARG A 9 12.10 -19.97 -0.01
C ARG A 9 11.65 -21.43 0.10
N ASN A 10 12.57 -22.37 0.34
CA ASN A 10 12.22 -23.79 0.53
C ASN A 10 11.65 -24.08 1.93
N MET A 11 11.78 -23.14 2.87
CA MET A 11 11.37 -23.31 4.28
C MET A 11 10.27 -22.33 4.70
N THR A 12 10.23 -21.17 4.05
CA THR A 12 9.39 -20.03 4.47
C THR A 12 8.82 -19.32 3.25
N VAL A 13 7.57 -18.84 3.38
CA VAL A 13 6.96 -17.93 2.42
C VAL A 13 7.61 -16.55 2.57
N VAL A 14 8.31 -16.09 1.53
CA VAL A 14 8.98 -14.80 1.53
C VAL A 14 7.98 -13.69 1.18
N VAL A 15 7.95 -12.66 2.02
CA VAL A 15 7.13 -11.45 1.87
C VAL A 15 8.03 -10.24 1.78
N ALA A 16 7.74 -9.28 0.91
CA ALA A 16 8.49 -8.03 0.83
C ALA A 16 7.81 -6.92 1.64
N ASP A 17 8.56 -6.31 2.56
CA ASP A 17 8.09 -5.18 3.37
C ASP A 17 8.56 -3.84 2.78
N THR A 18 7.90 -3.41 1.71
CA THR A 18 8.24 -2.19 0.99
C THR A 18 7.09 -1.72 0.10
N GLY A 19 7.01 -0.39 -0.09
CA GLY A 19 6.18 0.20 -1.13
C GLY A 19 6.90 0.34 -2.48
N ASP A 20 8.17 -0.07 -2.62
CA ASP A 20 8.98 0.07 -3.84
C ASP A 20 8.77 -1.10 -4.82
N ILE A 21 8.10 -0.81 -5.94
CA ILE A 21 7.81 -1.76 -7.02
C ILE A 21 9.08 -2.40 -7.61
N ASP A 22 10.19 -1.68 -7.72
CA ASP A 22 11.38 -2.23 -8.39
C ASP A 22 12.07 -3.27 -7.49
N ALA A 23 12.07 -3.05 -6.18
CA ALA A 23 12.50 -4.05 -5.22
C ALA A 23 11.60 -5.30 -5.28
N ILE A 24 10.28 -5.13 -5.36
CA ILE A 24 9.32 -6.24 -5.45
C ILE A 24 9.53 -7.05 -6.74
N LYS A 25 9.70 -6.38 -7.90
CA LYS A 25 10.02 -7.05 -9.17
C LYS A 25 11.32 -7.83 -9.11
N LYS A 26 12.34 -7.28 -8.45
CA LYS A 26 13.66 -7.92 -8.32
C LYS A 26 13.60 -9.21 -7.50
N TYR A 27 12.88 -9.18 -6.36
CA TYR A 27 12.89 -10.29 -5.41
C TYR A 27 11.70 -11.24 -5.54
N GLN A 28 10.69 -10.93 -6.35
CA GLN A 28 9.54 -11.79 -6.65
C GLN A 28 8.99 -12.51 -5.41
N PRO A 29 8.55 -11.75 -4.38
CA PRO A 29 8.00 -12.34 -3.16
C PRO A 29 6.61 -12.95 -3.42
N GLN A 30 6.13 -13.77 -2.48
CA GLN A 30 4.77 -14.31 -2.53
C GLN A 30 3.73 -13.22 -2.24
N ASP A 31 3.93 -12.47 -1.16
CA ASP A 31 3.09 -11.36 -0.72
C ASP A 31 3.93 -10.10 -0.53
N ALA A 32 3.28 -8.96 -0.30
CA ALA A 32 3.93 -7.73 0.09
C ALA A 32 3.18 -7.03 1.24
N THR A 33 3.91 -6.26 2.04
CA THR A 33 3.36 -5.47 3.14
C THR A 33 3.71 -4.00 2.97
N THR A 34 2.74 -3.14 3.26
CA THR A 34 2.94 -1.70 3.42
C THR A 34 2.46 -1.28 4.80
N ASN A 35 2.98 -0.14 5.24
CA ASN A 35 2.56 0.58 6.44
C ASN A 35 2.64 2.09 6.12
N PRO A 36 2.13 2.99 6.98
CA PRO A 36 2.11 4.42 6.69
C PRO A 36 3.49 5.02 6.37
N SER A 37 4.55 4.53 7.02
CA SER A 37 5.93 5.01 6.77
C SER A 37 6.44 4.58 5.39
N LEU A 38 6.11 3.37 4.96
CA LEU A 38 6.47 2.86 3.63
C LEU A 38 5.67 3.53 2.52
N ILE A 39 4.39 3.83 2.73
CA ILE A 39 3.58 4.62 1.80
C ILE A 39 4.15 6.04 1.65
N LEU A 40 4.51 6.68 2.76
CA LEU A 40 5.16 7.99 2.75
C LEU A 40 6.50 7.98 2.00
N SER A 41 7.31 6.94 2.23
CA SER A 41 8.60 6.82 1.54
C SER A 41 8.41 6.57 0.04
N ALA A 42 7.42 5.75 -0.32
CA ALA A 42 7.15 5.41 -1.70
C ALA A 42 6.48 6.55 -2.49
N SER A 43 5.67 7.39 -1.84
CA SER A 43 5.07 8.57 -2.48
C SER A 43 6.09 9.64 -2.89
N ALA A 44 7.28 9.62 -2.28
CA ALA A 44 8.40 10.47 -2.70
C ALA A 44 9.10 9.97 -3.98
N LEU A 45 8.79 8.75 -4.44
CA LEU A 45 9.40 8.19 -5.65
C LEU A 45 8.76 8.79 -6.91
N PRO A 46 9.55 9.28 -7.89
CA PRO A 46 9.02 9.93 -9.09
C PRO A 46 8.01 9.09 -9.87
N GLN A 47 8.21 7.77 -9.92
CA GLN A 47 7.32 6.84 -10.60
C GLN A 47 5.90 6.80 -10.00
N TYR A 48 5.70 7.29 -8.77
CA TYR A 48 4.40 7.27 -8.09
C TYR A 48 3.65 8.59 -8.16
N ALA A 49 4.26 9.65 -8.72
CA ALA A 49 3.58 10.92 -8.93
C ALA A 49 2.23 10.78 -9.65
N PRO A 50 2.09 9.95 -10.72
CA PRO A 50 0.79 9.73 -11.36
C PRO A 50 -0.28 9.13 -10.43
N LEU A 51 0.12 8.28 -9.47
CA LEU A 51 -0.80 7.68 -8.50
C LEU A 51 -1.33 8.71 -7.51
N ILE A 52 -0.49 9.69 -7.15
CA ILE A 52 -0.87 10.83 -6.30
C ILE A 52 -1.87 11.72 -7.04
N ASP A 53 -1.59 12.05 -8.30
CA ASP A 53 -2.48 12.84 -9.14
C ASP A 53 -3.85 12.17 -9.28
N GLU A 54 -3.88 10.85 -9.53
CA GLU A 54 -5.11 10.07 -9.57
C GLU A 54 -5.85 10.09 -8.23
N ALA A 55 -5.15 9.93 -7.11
CA ALA A 55 -5.76 9.93 -5.78
C ALA A 55 -6.38 11.29 -5.43
N VAL A 56 -5.70 12.39 -5.77
CA VAL A 56 -6.21 13.76 -5.60
C VAL A 56 -7.41 14.02 -6.51
N ALA A 57 -7.35 13.58 -7.77
CA ALA A 57 -8.46 13.72 -8.72
C ALA A 57 -9.69 12.94 -8.24
N TYR A 58 -9.51 11.70 -7.78
CA TYR A 58 -10.55 10.88 -7.17
C TYR A 58 -11.19 11.60 -6.00
N ALA A 59 -10.40 12.04 -5.02
CA ALA A 59 -10.91 12.70 -3.82
C ALA A 59 -11.74 13.96 -4.13
N LYS A 60 -11.29 14.78 -5.08
CA LYS A 60 -12.02 15.98 -5.54
C LYS A 60 -13.37 15.66 -6.19
N ALA A 61 -13.52 14.46 -6.77
CA ALA A 61 -14.80 14.02 -7.33
C ALA A 61 -15.79 13.54 -6.25
N GLN A 62 -15.30 13.10 -5.09
CA GLN A 62 -16.14 12.54 -4.03
C GLN A 62 -16.82 13.60 -3.17
N SER A 63 -16.18 14.74 -2.95
CA SER A 63 -16.73 15.82 -2.12
C SER A 63 -16.14 17.19 -2.46
N ASN A 64 -16.79 18.26 -1.99
CA ASN A 64 -16.25 19.63 -2.04
C ASN A 64 -15.59 20.06 -0.71
N ASP A 65 -15.59 19.19 0.31
CA ASP A 65 -14.95 19.48 1.59
C ASP A 65 -13.46 19.13 1.54
N LYS A 66 -12.59 20.12 1.78
CA LYS A 66 -11.14 19.93 1.74
C LYS A 66 -10.63 18.93 2.78
N ALA A 67 -11.24 18.89 3.96
CA ALA A 67 -10.82 17.96 5.01
C ALA A 67 -11.14 16.51 4.59
N GLN A 68 -12.35 16.27 4.09
CA GLN A 68 -12.74 14.98 3.53
C GLN A 68 -11.90 14.59 2.30
N GLN A 69 -11.61 15.53 1.40
CA GLN A 69 -10.76 15.30 0.22
C GLN A 69 -9.35 14.81 0.62
N LEU A 70 -8.75 15.38 1.66
CA LEU A 70 -7.44 14.93 2.13
C LEU A 70 -7.50 13.46 2.59
N ILE A 71 -8.51 13.11 3.40
CA ILE A 71 -8.70 11.74 3.88
C ILE A 71 -8.93 10.77 2.71
N ASP A 72 -9.77 11.15 1.75
CA ASP A 72 -10.06 10.31 0.59
C ASP A 72 -8.84 10.14 -0.33
N ALA A 73 -7.99 11.18 -0.46
CA ALA A 73 -6.77 11.10 -1.24
C ALA A 73 -5.71 10.21 -0.57
N GLU A 74 -5.56 10.29 0.76
CA GLU A 74 -4.66 9.42 1.54
C GLU A 74 -5.08 7.94 1.41
N ASP A 75 -6.38 7.65 1.63
CA ASP A 75 -6.94 6.30 1.48
C ASP A 75 -6.72 5.78 0.05
N LYS A 76 -7.04 6.60 -0.96
CA LYS A 76 -6.94 6.22 -2.37
C LYS A 76 -5.49 6.00 -2.81
N LEU A 77 -4.54 6.78 -2.31
CA LEU A 77 -3.12 6.59 -2.61
C LEU A 77 -2.61 5.25 -2.07
N ALA A 78 -2.97 4.89 -0.83
CA ALA A 78 -2.59 3.60 -0.25
C ALA A 78 -3.14 2.43 -1.08
N VAL A 79 -4.42 2.51 -1.48
CA VAL A 79 -5.04 1.52 -2.37
C VAL A 79 -4.35 1.47 -3.74
N ASN A 80 -4.05 2.63 -4.35
CA ASN A 80 -3.41 2.70 -5.66
C ASN A 80 -2.02 2.05 -5.65
N ILE A 81 -1.20 2.31 -4.64
CA ILE A 81 0.10 1.63 -4.47
C ILE A 81 -0.11 0.12 -4.30
N GLY A 82 -1.08 -0.29 -3.48
CA GLY A 82 -1.40 -1.71 -3.31
C GLY A 82 -1.83 -2.40 -4.61
N LEU A 83 -2.62 -1.72 -5.45
CA LEU A 83 -3.04 -2.21 -6.77
C LEU A 83 -1.84 -2.39 -7.71
N GLU A 84 -0.87 -1.47 -7.71
CA GLU A 84 0.34 -1.64 -8.52
C GLU A 84 1.19 -2.83 -8.05
N ILE A 85 1.29 -3.03 -6.74
CA ILE A 85 2.02 -4.17 -6.16
C ILE A 85 1.34 -5.50 -6.52
N LEU A 86 0.00 -5.56 -6.48
CA LEU A 86 -0.78 -6.75 -6.85
C LEU A 86 -0.63 -7.17 -8.32
N LYS A 87 -0.18 -6.27 -9.21
CA LYS A 87 0.16 -6.65 -10.59
C LYS A 87 1.43 -7.50 -10.68
N ILE A 88 2.22 -7.54 -9.62
CA ILE A 88 3.57 -8.14 -9.59
C ILE A 88 3.60 -9.36 -8.68
N VAL A 89 3.00 -9.27 -7.49
CA VAL A 89 2.98 -10.38 -6.53
C VAL A 89 1.82 -11.34 -6.84
N PRO A 90 2.03 -12.67 -6.73
CA PRO A 90 0.97 -13.64 -6.98
C PRO A 90 -0.01 -13.82 -5.82
N GLY A 91 0.32 -13.28 -4.64
CA GLY A 91 -0.47 -13.42 -3.42
C GLY A 91 -1.19 -12.15 -3.02
N ARG A 92 -0.85 -11.63 -1.84
CA ARG A 92 -1.60 -10.59 -1.13
C ARG A 92 -0.79 -9.31 -0.93
N ILE A 93 -1.52 -8.24 -0.66
CA ILE A 93 -0.98 -6.98 -0.16
C ILE A 93 -1.60 -6.64 1.20
N SER A 94 -0.76 -6.28 2.17
CA SER A 94 -1.24 -5.66 3.42
C SER A 94 -1.26 -4.14 3.26
N THR A 95 -2.41 -3.53 3.53
CA THR A 95 -2.61 -2.07 3.62
C THR A 95 -3.08 -1.76 5.04
N GLU A 96 -2.37 -0.88 5.72
CA GLU A 96 -2.68 -0.52 7.11
C GLU A 96 -3.82 0.51 7.18
N VAL A 97 -4.68 0.39 8.18
CA VAL A 97 -5.64 1.45 8.52
C VAL A 97 -4.91 2.62 9.17
N ASP A 98 -5.58 3.77 9.28
CA ASP A 98 -5.04 4.92 9.97
C ASP A 98 -4.76 4.61 11.46
N ALA A 99 -3.48 4.64 11.84
CA ALA A 99 -3.02 4.34 13.19
C ALA A 99 -3.62 5.25 14.26
N ARG A 100 -4.12 6.45 13.90
CA ARG A 100 -4.84 7.34 14.83
C ARG A 100 -6.13 6.71 15.35
N LEU A 101 -6.67 5.71 14.65
CA LEU A 101 -7.89 4.98 15.03
C LEU A 101 -7.63 3.77 15.93
N SER A 102 -6.37 3.48 16.30
CA SER A 102 -5.98 2.26 17.02
C SER A 102 -6.69 2.01 18.35
N TYR A 103 -7.25 3.07 18.96
CA TYR A 103 -7.98 2.98 20.23
C TYR A 103 -9.50 3.16 20.05
N ASP A 104 -9.99 3.14 18.81
CA ASP A 104 -11.40 3.19 18.44
C ASP A 104 -11.74 1.98 17.55
N THR A 105 -12.35 0.97 18.16
CA THR A 105 -12.76 -0.26 17.48
C THR A 105 -13.72 0.02 16.32
N GLN A 106 -14.71 0.90 16.53
CA GLN A 106 -15.75 1.13 15.52
C GLN A 106 -15.17 1.89 14.32
N ALA A 107 -14.40 2.94 14.58
CA ALA A 107 -13.73 3.70 13.52
C ALA A 107 -12.71 2.84 12.76
N THR A 108 -12.00 1.94 13.44
CA THR A 108 -11.08 0.99 12.79
C THR A 108 -11.82 0.04 11.84
N VAL A 109 -12.96 -0.52 12.27
CA VAL A 109 -13.78 -1.42 11.44
C VAL A 109 -14.35 -0.67 10.22
N GLU A 110 -14.83 0.56 10.41
CA GLU A 110 -15.34 1.40 9.32
C GLU A 110 -14.24 1.74 8.32
N LYS A 111 -13.05 2.13 8.78
CA LYS A 111 -11.90 2.41 7.91
C LYS A 111 -11.46 1.17 7.15
N ALA A 112 -11.35 0.02 7.81
CA ALA A 112 -10.99 -1.24 7.16
C ALA A 112 -11.99 -1.60 6.05
N ARG A 113 -13.30 -1.45 6.29
CA ARG A 113 -14.34 -1.68 5.28
C ARG A 113 -14.31 -0.67 4.14
N LYS A 114 -13.93 0.58 4.39
CA LYS A 114 -13.80 1.61 3.35
C LYS A 114 -12.65 1.31 2.38
N LEU A 115 -11.58 0.68 2.87
CA LEU A 115 -10.41 0.32 2.06
C LEU A 115 -10.62 -0.95 1.20
N ILE A 116 -11.66 -1.74 1.48
CA ILE A 116 -12.05 -2.96 0.76
C ILE A 116 -13.13 -2.64 -0.28
#